data_AF-A0A3C0XQ16-F1
#
_entry.id   AF-A0A3C0XQ16-F1
#
_cell.length_a   1.000
_cell.length_b   1.000
_cell.length_c   1.000
_cell.angle_alpha   90.00
_cell.angle_beta   90.00
_cell.angle_gamma   90.00
#
_symmetry.space_group_name_H-M   'P 1'
#
loop_
_entity.id
_entity.type
_entity.pdbx_description
1 polymer ?
#
loop_
_entity_poly.entity_id
_entity_poly.type
_entity_poly.pdbx_seq_one_letter_code
_entity_poly.pdbx_strand_id
1 'polypeptide(L)'
;MSDHGAFGEDPFGRAAEKAARFFGTPRYIIGQTIMVIIWIALNSVAIISHWDPYPFILLNLAFSTQAAYAAPLILLAQTRQASRDKALGDQLESHREEVERRATERVAKLKAETDKLQALLEANTDLTRQDKDLTEQVAALTREIHTLLTKRT
;
A
#
# COMPACT_ATOMS: atom_id res chain seq x y z
N MET A 1 3.45 22.21 -3.95
CA MET A 1 3.96 20.84 -3.79
C MET A 1 5.20 20.92 -2.90
N SER A 2 4.99 21.05 -1.60
CA SER A 2 6.05 21.23 -0.60
C SER A 2 6.44 19.87 -0.06
N ASP A 3 7.66 19.43 -0.38
CA ASP A 3 8.28 18.21 0.12
C ASP A 3 8.42 18.28 1.65
N HIS A 4 7.53 17.59 2.36
CA HIS A 4 7.62 17.43 3.81
C HIS A 4 8.48 16.19 4.04
N GLY A 5 9.77 16.40 4.33
CA GLY A 5 10.67 15.32 4.70
C GLY A 5 10.07 14.42 5.79
N ALA A 6 10.48 13.15 5.82
CA ALA A 6 9.95 12.07 6.67
C ALA A 6 9.88 12.38 8.19
N PHE A 7 10.47 13.49 8.61
CA PHE A 7 10.34 14.09 9.92
C PHE A 7 9.96 15.57 9.69
N GLY A 8 8.74 15.97 10.08
CA GLY A 8 8.27 17.35 9.95
C GLY A 8 9.25 18.41 10.47
N GLU A 9 9.04 19.66 10.07
CA GLU A 9 9.97 20.79 10.21
C GLU A 9 10.27 21.24 11.66
N ASP A 10 9.80 20.48 12.65
CA ASP A 10 10.10 20.70 14.06
C ASP A 10 11.60 20.55 14.34
N PRO A 11 12.19 21.41 15.21
CA PRO A 11 13.57 21.28 15.66
C PRO A 11 13.91 19.88 16.19
N PHE A 12 12.94 19.24 16.84
CA PHE A 12 13.03 17.86 17.32
C PHE A 12 12.98 16.82 16.20
N GLY A 13 12.25 17.09 15.11
CA GLY A 13 12.17 16.21 13.95
C GLY A 13 13.51 16.00 13.30
N ARG A 14 14.23 17.10 13.06
CA ARG A 14 15.57 17.10 12.48
C ARG A 14 16.62 16.49 13.43
N ALA A 15 16.49 16.74 14.74
CA ALA A 15 17.37 16.13 15.75
C ALA A 15 17.17 14.60 15.82
N ALA A 16 15.92 14.13 15.79
CA ALA A 16 15.59 12.71 15.79
C ALA A 16 16.08 12.00 14.52
N GLU A 17 15.98 12.63 13.35
CA GLU A 17 16.51 12.09 12.10
C GLU A 17 18.04 11.97 12.11
N LYS A 18 18.72 12.98 12.67
CA LYS A 18 20.18 12.94 12.85
C LYS A 18 20.59 11.86 13.84
N ALA A 19 19.87 11.73 14.96
CA ALA A 19 20.09 10.67 15.95
C ALA A 19 19.83 9.28 15.35
N ALA A 20 18.73 9.09 14.61
CA ALA A 20 18.41 7.81 13.96
C ALA A 20 19.49 7.38 12.95
N ARG A 21 19.98 8.32 12.13
CA ARG A 21 21.10 8.05 11.21
C ARG A 21 22.40 7.74 11.95
N PHE A 22 22.63 8.38 13.09
CA PHE A 22 23.82 8.18 13.91
C PHE A 22 23.82 6.83 14.62
N PHE A 23 22.74 6.48 15.33
CA PHE A 23 22.58 5.19 16.02
C PHE A 23 22.40 4.00 15.07
N GLY A 24 21.87 4.22 13.85
CA GLY A 24 21.68 3.17 12.84
C GLY A 24 22.95 2.76 12.10
N THR A 25 24.08 3.42 12.33
CA THR A 25 25.34 3.11 11.65
C THR A 25 26.14 2.06 12.46
N PRO A 26 26.57 0.93 11.87
CA PRO A 26 27.38 -0.10 12.56
C PRO A 26 28.67 0.44 13.21
N ARG A 27 29.21 1.52 12.64
CA ARG A 27 30.39 2.22 13.16
C ARG A 27 30.20 2.83 14.55
N TYR A 28 28.98 3.25 14.90
CA TYR A 28 28.70 3.83 16.21
C TYR A 28 28.89 2.80 17.32
N ILE A 29 28.34 1.59 17.13
CA ILE A 29 28.47 0.48 18.09
C ILE A 29 29.94 0.10 18.28
N ILE A 30 30.70 -0.03 17.18
CA ILE A 30 32.14 -0.35 17.24
C ILE A 30 32.92 0.74 18.01
N GLY A 31 32.67 2.02 17.72
CA GLY A 31 33.32 3.13 18.43
C GLY A 31 32.99 3.16 19.92
N GLN A 32 31.71 2.93 20.27
CA GLN A 32 31.26 2.86 21.66
C GLN A 32 31.95 1.71 22.41
N THR A 33 32.03 0.51 21.80
CA THR A 33 32.72 -0.65 22.40
C THR A 33 34.21 -0.36 22.63
N ILE A 34 34.90 0.24 21.66
CA ILE A 34 36.33 0.59 21.81
C ILE A 34 36.53 1.60 22.94
N MET A 35 35.68 2.62 23.03
CA MET A 35 35.76 3.63 24.09
C MET A 35 35.60 3.02 25.49
N VAL A 36 34.67 2.07 25.65
CA VAL A 36 34.47 1.33 26.91
C VAL A 36 35.70 0.47 27.24
N ILE A 37 36.27 -0.23 26.25
CA ILE A 37 37.47 -1.05 26.44
C ILE A 37 38.67 -0.19 26.87
N ILE A 38 38.87 0.97 26.23
CA ILE A 38 39.94 1.91 26.59
C ILE A 38 39.74 2.42 28.02
N TRP A 39 38.49 2.77 28.38
CA TRP A 39 38.18 3.23 29.73
C TRP A 39 38.51 2.18 30.80
N ILE A 40 38.10 0.92 30.56
CA ILE A 40 38.42 -0.20 31.45
C ILE A 40 39.93 -0.40 31.53
N ALA A 41 40.65 -0.42 30.40
CA ALA A 41 42.10 -0.60 30.36
C ALA A 41 42.86 0.50 31.10
N LEU A 42 42.50 1.77 30.90
CA LEU A 42 43.12 2.90 31.61
C LEU A 42 42.89 2.85 33.12
N ASN A 43 41.69 2.44 33.57
CA ASN A 43 41.39 2.24 34.99
C ASN A 43 42.11 1.03 35.58
N SER A 44 42.15 -0.10 34.87
CA SER A 44 42.78 -1.35 35.32
C SER A 44 44.30 -1.25 35.44
N VAL A 45 44.97 -0.47 34.59
CA VAL A 45 46.43 -0.27 34.66
C VAL A 45 46.81 0.76 35.75
N ALA A 46 45.84 1.33 36.46
CA ALA A 46 46.04 2.29 37.55
C ALA A 46 46.92 3.49 37.17
N ILE A 47 46.95 3.86 35.88
CA ILE A 47 47.74 4.98 35.35
C ILE A 47 47.28 6.32 35.98
N ILE A 48 46.02 6.39 36.40
CA ILE A 48 45.41 7.53 37.09
C ILE A 48 44.77 7.00 38.37
N SER A 49 45.56 6.90 39.43
CA SER A 49 45.16 6.79 40.84
C SER A 49 43.69 6.40 41.10
N HIS A 50 43.37 5.09 41.06
CA HIS A 50 42.13 4.45 41.56
C HIS A 50 40.84 5.29 41.48
N TRP A 51 40.59 5.96 40.35
CA TRP A 51 39.47 6.89 40.27
C TRP A 51 38.11 6.17 40.17
N ASP A 52 38.10 4.90 39.75
CA ASP A 52 36.91 4.03 39.73
C ASP A 52 37.23 2.57 40.11
N PRO A 53 37.41 2.25 41.42
CA PRO A 53 37.66 0.88 41.90
C PRO A 53 36.42 -0.03 41.77
N TYR A 54 36.62 -1.33 41.96
CA TYR A 54 35.61 -2.38 41.73
C TYR A 54 34.21 -2.07 42.36
N PRO A 55 33.09 -2.25 41.63
CA PRO A 55 32.95 -2.65 40.23
C PRO A 55 32.49 -1.43 39.38
N PHE A 56 33.43 -0.53 39.03
CA PHE A 56 33.21 0.59 38.10
C PHE A 56 31.90 1.37 38.32
N ILE A 57 31.76 1.98 39.51
CA ILE A 57 30.52 2.66 39.92
C ILE A 57 30.18 3.81 38.97
N LEU A 58 31.20 4.52 38.46
CA LEU A 58 30.99 5.67 37.58
C LEU A 58 30.60 5.24 36.17
N LEU A 59 31.21 4.18 35.65
CA LEU A 59 30.82 3.61 34.36
C LEU A 59 29.37 3.08 34.42
N ASN A 60 29.01 2.40 35.50
CA ASN A 60 27.66 1.90 35.71
C ASN A 60 26.64 3.05 35.82
N LEU A 61 26.99 4.11 36.56
CA LEU A 61 26.16 5.30 36.67
C LEU A 61 25.96 5.99 35.31
N ALA A 62 27.03 6.14 34.52
CA ALA A 62 26.97 6.74 33.20
C ALA A 62 26.06 5.95 32.25
N PHE A 63 26.16 4.62 32.22
CA PHE A 63 25.26 3.78 31.44
C PHE A 63 23.82 3.84 31.93
N SER A 64 23.62 3.88 33.25
CA SER A 64 22.28 4.01 33.85
C SER A 64 21.61 5.32 33.46
N THR A 65 22.35 6.44 33.51
CA THR A 65 21.86 7.74 33.04
C THR A 65 21.64 7.75 31.52
N GLN A 66 22.53 7.13 30.74
CA GLN A 66 22.38 7.01 29.29
C GLN A 66 21.09 6.26 28.92
N ALA A 67 20.81 5.14 29.59
CA ALA A 67 19.58 4.38 29.40
C ALA A 67 18.33 5.18 29.82
N ALA A 68 18.42 5.89 30.95
CA ALA A 68 17.35 6.73 31.46
C ALA A 68 16.96 7.87 30.50
N TYR A 69 17.92 8.47 29.80
CA TYR A 69 17.66 9.50 28.77
C TYR A 69 17.23 8.90 27.42
N ALA A 70 17.69 7.69 27.09
CA ALA A 70 17.30 7.01 25.87
C ALA A 70 15.80 6.63 25.88
N ALA A 71 15.27 6.16 27.02
CA ALA A 71 13.87 5.74 27.13
C ALA A 71 12.83 6.80 26.68
N PRO A 72 12.84 8.06 27.16
CA PRO A 72 11.90 9.09 26.72
C PRO A 72 12.13 9.52 25.26
N LEU A 73 13.38 9.54 24.79
CA LEU A 73 13.69 9.85 23.39
C LEU A 73 13.14 8.78 22.45
N ILE A 74 13.30 7.51 22.82
CA ILE A 74 12.75 6.36 22.09
C ILE A 74 11.23 6.42 22.12
N LEU A 75 10.61 6.71 23.26
CA LEU A 75 9.14 6.82 23.35
C LEU A 75 8.61 7.93 22.43
N LEU A 76 9.28 9.08 22.36
CA LEU A 76 8.90 10.17 21.45
C LEU A 76 9.12 9.79 19.98
N ALA A 77 10.19 9.06 19.68
CA ALA A 77 10.42 8.53 18.34
C ALA A 77 9.33 7.52 17.95
N GLN A 78 8.92 6.66 18.87
CA GLN A 78 7.86 5.67 18.70
C GLN A 78 6.48 6.32 18.52
N THR A 79 6.12 7.34 19.31
CA THR A 79 4.83 8.03 19.13
C THR A 79 4.74 8.74 17.78
N ARG A 80 5.84 9.32 17.30
CA ARG A 80 5.91 9.88 15.94
C ARG A 80 5.94 8.82 14.84
N GLN A 81 6.49 7.64 15.09
CA GLN A 81 6.38 6.50 14.17
C GLN A 81 4.93 6.04 14.07
N ALA A 82 4.28 5.79 15.22
CA ALA A 82 2.90 5.33 15.29
C ALA A 82 1.91 6.32 14.64
N SER A 83 2.11 7.64 14.79
CA SER A 83 1.25 8.63 14.13
C SER A 83 1.37 8.60 12.60
N ARG A 84 2.57 8.37 12.07
CA ARG A 84 2.78 8.19 10.62
C ARG A 84 2.18 6.89 10.12
N ASP A 85 2.40 5.79 10.84
CA ASP A 85 1.88 4.48 10.46
C ASP A 85 0.35 4.49 10.44
N LYS A 86 -0.27 5.21 11.39
CA LYS A 86 -1.72 5.44 11.38
C LYS A 86 -2.16 6.23 10.14
N ALA A 87 -1.51 7.35 9.83
CA ALA A 87 -1.87 8.16 8.67
C ALA A 87 -1.70 7.39 7.34
N LEU A 88 -0.67 6.55 7.23
CA LEU A 88 -0.48 5.65 6.09
C LEU A 88 -1.58 4.58 6.02
N GLY A 89 -2.00 4.04 7.17
CA GLY A 89 -3.12 3.11 7.27
C GLY A 89 -4.43 3.72 6.76
N ASP A 90 -4.77 4.92 7.22
CA ASP A 90 -6.00 5.62 6.82
C ASP A 90 -6.00 5.93 5.30
N GLN A 91 -4.85 6.28 4.72
CA GLN A 91 -4.70 6.48 3.27
C GLN A 91 -4.85 5.19 2.49
N LEU A 92 -4.29 4.09 2.99
CA LEU A 92 -4.41 2.78 2.34
C LEU A 92 -5.85 2.28 2.36
N GLU A 93 -6.57 2.48 3.46
CA GLU A 93 -7.97 2.09 3.60
C GLU A 93 -8.86 2.88 2.63
N SER A 94 -8.75 4.21 2.61
CA SER A 94 -9.49 5.04 1.65
C SER A 94 -9.18 4.71 0.19
N HIS A 95 -7.91 4.42 -0.13
CA HIS A 95 -7.54 3.99 -1.48
C HIS A 95 -8.16 2.63 -1.84
N ARG A 96 -8.19 1.69 -0.88
CA ARG A 96 -8.80 0.38 -1.06
C ARG A 96 -10.31 0.51 -1.32
N GLU A 97 -11.01 1.32 -0.54
CA GLU A 97 -12.43 1.60 -0.76
C GLU A 97 -12.70 2.19 -2.15
N GLU A 98 -11.86 3.13 -2.60
CA GLU A 98 -11.99 3.71 -3.94
C GLU A 98 -11.78 2.67 -5.05
N VAL A 99 -10.78 1.79 -4.90
CA VAL A 99 -10.52 0.71 -5.84
C VAL A 99 -11.68 -0.28 -5.89
N GLU A 100 -12.22 -0.67 -4.73
CA GLU A 100 -13.38 -1.56 -4.64
C GLU A 100 -14.63 -0.94 -5.26
N ARG A 101 -14.88 0.36 -5.03
CA ARG A 101 -15.97 1.09 -5.68
C ARG A 101 -15.80 1.16 -7.20
N ARG A 102 -14.60 1.49 -7.68
CA ARG A 102 -14.32 1.52 -9.12
C ARG A 102 -14.45 0.12 -9.75
N ALA A 103 -14.07 -0.93 -9.03
CA ALA A 103 -14.23 -2.31 -9.50
C ALA A 103 -15.70 -2.70 -9.64
N THR A 104 -16.52 -2.41 -8.62
CA THR A 104 -17.98 -2.67 -8.65
C THR A 104 -18.68 -1.88 -9.75
N GLU A 105 -18.33 -0.60 -9.94
CA GLU A 105 -18.84 0.22 -11.04
C GLU A 105 -18.48 -0.36 -12.42
N ARG A 106 -17.26 -0.87 -12.60
CA ARG A 106 -16.83 -1.53 -13.85
C ARG A 106 -17.63 -2.80 -14.11
N VAL A 107 -17.81 -3.65 -13.10
CA VAL A 107 -18.60 -4.88 -13.21
C VAL A 107 -20.05 -4.56 -13.59
N ALA A 108 -20.65 -3.54 -12.99
CA ALA A 108 -22.01 -3.10 -13.33
C ALA A 108 -22.12 -2.61 -14.78
N LYS A 109 -21.15 -1.84 -15.27
CA LYS A 109 -21.10 -1.38 -16.67
C LYS A 109 -20.96 -2.54 -17.65
N LEU A 110 -20.04 -3.47 -17.38
CA LEU A 110 -19.83 -4.66 -18.21
C LEU A 110 -21.08 -5.53 -18.28
N LYS A 111 -21.80 -5.68 -17.15
CA LYS A 111 -23.08 -6.40 -17.12
C LYS A 111 -24.12 -5.71 -18.01
N ALA A 112 -24.29 -4.39 -17.87
CA ALA A 112 -25.23 -3.64 -18.69
C ALA A 112 -24.90 -3.71 -20.20
N GLU A 113 -23.61 -3.73 -20.55
CA GLU A 113 -23.17 -3.91 -21.94
C GLU A 113 -23.44 -5.33 -22.45
N THR A 114 -23.22 -6.34 -21.61
CA THR A 114 -23.56 -7.74 -21.90
C THR A 114 -25.07 -7.91 -22.13
N ASP A 115 -25.91 -7.32 -21.28
CA ASP A 115 -27.37 -7.37 -21.41
C ASP A 115 -27.83 -6.73 -22.74
N LYS A 116 -27.20 -5.62 -23.15
CA LYS A 116 -27.47 -5.00 -24.47
C LYS A 116 -27.07 -5.90 -25.63
N LEU A 117 -25.89 -6.55 -25.56
CA LEU A 117 -25.46 -7.48 -26.60
C LEU A 117 -26.41 -8.67 -26.71
N GLN A 118 -26.89 -9.19 -25.57
CA GLN A 118 -27.88 -10.26 -25.57
C GLN A 118 -29.19 -9.81 -26.24
N ALA A 119 -29.71 -8.63 -25.93
CA ALA A 119 -30.92 -8.09 -26.55
C ALA A 119 -30.75 -7.90 -28.08
N LEU A 120 -29.58 -7.46 -28.54
CA LEU A 120 -29.28 -7.35 -29.97
C LEU A 120 -29.22 -8.70 -30.68
N LEU A 121 -28.68 -9.73 -30.03
CA LEU A 121 -28.63 -11.09 -30.56
C LEU A 121 -30.05 -11.70 -30.66
N GLU A 122 -30.88 -11.48 -29.66
CA GLU A 122 -32.30 -11.89 -29.67
C GLU A 122 -33.05 -11.20 -30.82
N ALA A 123 -32.90 -9.89 -30.97
CA ALA A 123 -33.51 -9.14 -32.08
C ALA A 123 -33.04 -9.62 -33.46
N ASN A 124 -31.76 -9.94 -33.63
CA ASN A 124 -31.23 -10.51 -34.88
C ASN A 124 -31.85 -11.89 -35.19
N THR A 125 -32.03 -12.70 -34.15
CA THR A 125 -32.65 -14.04 -34.28
C THR A 125 -34.10 -13.92 -34.72
N ASP A 126 -34.85 -12.96 -34.18
CA ASP A 126 -36.24 -12.72 -34.54
C ASP A 126 -36.39 -12.13 -35.95
N LEU A 127 -35.51 -11.22 -36.36
CA LEU A 127 -35.45 -10.75 -37.75
C LEU A 127 -35.19 -11.90 -38.73
N THR A 128 -34.26 -12.80 -38.40
CA THR A 128 -33.98 -13.99 -39.22
C THR A 128 -35.21 -14.90 -39.34
N ARG A 129 -36.01 -15.02 -38.27
CA ARG A 129 -37.27 -15.79 -38.31
C ARG A 129 -38.32 -15.10 -39.18
N GLN A 130 -38.45 -13.78 -39.09
CA GLN A 130 -39.37 -13.01 -39.94
C GLN A 130 -39.00 -13.11 -41.41
N ASP A 131 -37.72 -13.00 -41.77
CA ASP A 131 -37.25 -13.17 -43.14
C ASP A 131 -37.60 -14.56 -43.70
N LYS A 132 -37.45 -15.59 -42.88
CA LYS A 132 -37.81 -16.97 -43.26
C LYS A 132 -39.31 -17.09 -43.51
N ASP A 133 -40.15 -16.58 -42.60
CA ASP A 133 -41.61 -16.63 -42.74
C ASP A 133 -42.08 -15.86 -43.98
N LEU A 134 -41.54 -14.67 -44.22
CA LEU A 134 -41.83 -13.87 -45.41
C LEU A 134 -41.43 -14.60 -46.70
N THR A 135 -40.27 -15.27 -46.69
CA THR A 135 -39.82 -16.11 -47.82
C THR A 135 -40.78 -17.27 -48.08
N GLU A 136 -41.26 -17.93 -47.02
CA GLU A 136 -42.24 -19.02 -47.13
C GLU A 136 -43.60 -18.52 -47.67
N GLN A 137 -44.06 -17.35 -47.23
CA GLN A 137 -45.28 -16.70 -47.73
C GLN A 137 -45.16 -16.36 -49.23
N VAL A 138 -44.05 -15.75 -49.65
CA VAL A 138 -43.80 -15.45 -51.07
C VAL A 138 -43.76 -16.74 -51.91
N ALA A 139 -43.11 -17.79 -51.42
CA ALA A 139 -43.06 -19.09 -52.09
C ALA A 139 -44.44 -19.77 -52.17
N ALA A 140 -45.30 -19.60 -51.16
CA ALA A 140 -46.67 -20.11 -51.17
C ALA A 140 -47.53 -19.34 -52.19
N LEU A 141 -47.49 -18.00 -52.16
CA LEU A 141 -48.25 -17.16 -53.09
C LEU A 141 -47.83 -17.42 -54.55
N THR A 142 -46.52 -17.60 -54.79
CA THR A 142 -46.00 -17.95 -56.12
C THR A 142 -46.53 -19.30 -56.61
N ARG A 143 -46.59 -20.31 -55.73
CA ARG A 143 -47.18 -21.62 -56.05
C ARG A 143 -48.68 -21.51 -56.34
N GLU A 144 -49.39 -20.66 -55.61
CA GLU A 144 -50.82 -20.43 -55.80
C GLU A 144 -51.11 -19.76 -57.15
N ILE A 145 -50.36 -18.71 -57.51
CA ILE A 145 -50.44 -18.07 -58.83
C ILE A 145 -50.13 -19.08 -59.95
N HIS A 146 -49.07 -19.88 -59.79
CA HIS A 146 -48.71 -20.89 -60.79
C HIS A 146 -49.82 -21.92 -61.00
N THR A 147 -50.41 -22.45 -59.93
CA THR A 147 -51.50 -23.44 -60.04
C THR A 147 -52.76 -22.84 -60.68
N LEU A 148 -53.11 -21.59 -60.39
CA LEU A 148 -54.25 -20.89 -61.01
C LEU A 148 -54.05 -20.64 -62.51
N LEU A 149 -52.82 -20.35 -62.94
CA LEU A 149 -52.50 -20.16 -64.36
C LEU A 149 -52.53 -21.50 -65.13
N THR A 150 -51.96 -22.57 -64.57
CA THR A 150 -51.90 -23.89 -65.22
C THR A 150 -53.28 -24.56 -65.34
N LYS A 151 -54.23 -24.25 -64.44
CA LYS A 151 -55.62 -24.76 -64.51
C LYS A 151 -56.47 -24.11 -65.62
N ARG A 152 -56.02 -22.99 -66.18
CA ARG A 152 -56.78 -22.16 -67.13
C ARG A 152 -56.41 -22.44 -68.60
N THR A 153 -55.39 -23.25 -68.84
CA THR A 153 -55.00 -23.84 -70.14
C THR A 153 -55.41 -25.29 -70.20
#